data_AF-A0A1V5WV96-F1
#
_entry.id   AF-A0A1V5WV96-F1
#
_cell.length_a   1.000
_cell.length_b   1.000
_cell.length_c   1.000
_cell.angle_alpha   90.00
_cell.angle_beta   90.00
_cell.angle_gamma   90.00
#
_symmetry.space_group_name_H-M   'P 1'
#
loop_
_entity.id
_entity.type
_entity.pdbx_description
1 polymer ?
#
loop_
_entity_poly.entity_id
_entity_poly.type
_entity_poly.pdbx_seq_one_letter_code
_entity_poly.pdbx_strand_id
1 'polypeptide(L)'
;MKVKIRGKDYDLTQEELEFVKVVYGYWEENDGEYIFGEVKTIPMSSLTKILGVTKQALFDRNRRNPQKYALHRLGSIAYIYEWELPNWEVKLNRKENGNK
;
A
#
# COMPACT_ATOMS: atom_id res chain seq x y z
N MET A 1 5.09 7.41 -26.55
CA MET A 1 4.25 6.36 -25.91
C MET A 1 3.46 7.06 -24.83
N LYS A 2 2.14 6.80 -24.75
CA LYS A 2 1.29 7.56 -23.82
C LYS A 2 1.38 7.01 -22.41
N VAL A 3 1.68 7.90 -21.47
CA VAL A 3 1.91 7.57 -20.07
C VAL A 3 1.09 8.52 -19.20
N LYS A 4 0.30 8.00 -18.27
CA LYS A 4 -0.46 8.81 -17.33
C LYS A 4 0.21 8.80 -15.96
N ILE A 5 0.83 9.92 -15.57
CA ILE A 5 1.48 10.07 -14.26
C ILE A 5 0.61 10.99 -13.39
N ARG A 6 0.12 10.50 -12.25
CA ARG A 6 -0.75 11.28 -11.34
C ARG A 6 -1.93 11.95 -12.06
N GLY A 7 -2.54 11.23 -12.99
CA GLY A 7 -3.70 11.72 -13.75
C GLY A 7 -3.38 12.71 -14.87
N LYS A 8 -2.11 12.98 -15.18
CA LYS A 8 -1.68 13.80 -16.31
C LYS A 8 -1.03 12.95 -17.39
N ASP A 9 -1.35 13.23 -18.64
CA ASP A 9 -0.80 12.51 -19.78
C ASP A 9 0.57 13.09 -20.20
N TYR A 10 1.49 12.19 -20.50
CA TYR A 10 2.85 12.46 -20.96
C TYR A 10 3.15 11.58 -22.17
N ASP A 11 3.90 12.12 -23.12
CA ASP A 11 4.54 11.32 -24.16
C ASP A 11 5.99 11.10 -23.76
N LEU A 12 6.29 9.87 -23.33
CA LEU A 12 7.65 9.48 -22.96
C LEU A 12 8.28 8.65 -24.09
N THR A 13 9.60 8.78 -24.19
CA THR A 13 10.47 7.81 -24.87
C THR A 13 10.57 6.53 -24.05
N GLN A 14 11.10 5.46 -24.66
CA GLN A 14 11.27 4.19 -23.96
C GLN A 14 12.27 4.29 -22.79
N GLU A 15 13.34 5.07 -22.97
CA GLU A 15 14.38 5.28 -21.95
C GLU A 15 13.84 6.06 -20.74
N GLU A 16 13.02 7.10 -20.99
CA GLU A 16 12.33 7.84 -19.94
C GLU A 16 11.29 6.98 -19.21
N LEU A 17 10.57 6.11 -19.93
CA LEU A 17 9.64 5.18 -19.29
C LEU A 17 10.39 4.23 -18.34
N GLU A 18 11.52 3.66 -18.75
CA GLU A 18 12.32 2.77 -17.89
C GLU A 18 12.78 3.51 -16.62
N PHE A 19 13.22 4.77 -16.76
CA PHE A 19 13.53 5.61 -15.61
C PHE A 19 12.32 5.83 -14.69
N VAL A 20 11.15 6.18 -15.25
CA VAL A 20 9.93 6.42 -14.46
C VAL A 20 9.45 5.14 -13.77
N LYS A 21 9.58 3.97 -14.41
CA LYS A 21 9.31 2.66 -13.78
C LYS A 21 10.18 2.40 -12.57
N VAL A 22 11.47 2.73 -12.64
CA VAL A 22 12.40 2.61 -11.51
C VAL A 22 12.06 3.59 -10.38
N VAL A 23 11.69 4.83 -10.72
CA VAL A 23 11.42 5.88 -9.73
C VAL A 23 10.07 5.72 -9.03
N TYR A 24 9.01 5.40 -9.78
CA TYR A 24 7.66 5.32 -9.23
C TYR A 24 7.32 3.93 -8.67
N GLY A 25 7.95 2.86 -9.18
CA GLY A 25 7.82 1.49 -8.69
C GLY A 25 6.44 0.83 -8.88
N TYR A 26 5.36 1.61 -8.91
CA TYR A 26 3.99 1.16 -9.12
C TYR A 26 3.42 1.75 -10.41
N TRP A 27 3.14 0.86 -11.36
CA TRP A 27 2.53 1.19 -12.64
C TRP A 27 1.73 0.01 -13.16
N GLU A 28 0.71 0.30 -13.95
CA GLU A 28 -0.10 -0.69 -14.68
C GLU A 28 -0.07 -0.35 -16.17
N GLU A 29 -0.16 -1.36 -17.02
CA GLU A 29 -0.29 -1.20 -18.48
C GLU A 29 -1.72 -1.60 -18.87
N ASN A 30 -2.43 -0.70 -19.56
CA ASN A 30 -3.79 -0.93 -20.05
C ASN A 30 -3.91 -0.41 -21.48
N ASP A 31 -4.20 -1.29 -22.44
CA ASP A 31 -4.29 -0.98 -23.89
C ASP A 31 -3.12 -0.15 -24.46
N GLY A 32 -1.89 -0.42 -23.98
CA GLY A 32 -0.68 0.29 -24.41
C GLY A 32 -0.46 1.67 -23.76
N GLU A 33 -1.29 2.05 -22.80
CA GLU A 33 -1.10 3.20 -21.91
C GLU A 33 -0.49 2.75 -20.59
N TYR A 34 0.62 3.37 -20.19
CA TYR A 34 1.24 3.12 -18.88
C TYR A 34 0.70 4.11 -17.85
N ILE A 35 0.00 3.60 -16.84
CA ILE A 35 -0.60 4.42 -15.78
C ILE A 35 0.24 4.29 -14.51
N PHE A 36 0.89 5.39 -14.15
CA PHE A 36 1.61 5.56 -12.90
C PHE A 36 0.67 6.24 -11.90
N GLY A 37 0.04 5.39 -11.08
CA GLY A 37 -0.96 5.81 -10.10
C GLY A 37 -0.37 6.61 -8.94
N GLU A 38 -1.23 7.40 -8.29
CA GLU A 38 -0.95 7.79 -6.92
C GLU A 38 -0.94 6.53 -6.07
N VAL A 39 0.17 6.29 -5.39
CA VAL A 39 0.25 5.18 -4.46
C VAL A 39 -0.77 5.43 -3.34
N LYS A 40 -1.85 4.64 -3.35
CA LYS A 40 -2.88 4.73 -2.31
C LYS A 40 -2.29 4.26 -0.99
N THR A 41 -2.16 5.20 -0.07
CA THR A 41 -1.68 4.94 1.28
C THR A 41 -2.85 4.87 2.24
N ILE A 42 -2.75 3.96 3.21
CA ILE A 42 -3.69 3.82 4.32
C ILE A 42 -2.96 4.31 5.57
N PRO A 43 -3.26 5.51 6.09
CA PRO A 43 -2.73 5.98 7.35
C PRO A 43 -3.09 5.04 8.50
N MET A 44 -2.25 4.96 9.54
CA MET A 44 -2.56 4.13 10.72
C MET A 44 -3.90 4.42 11.36
N SER A 45 -4.33 5.68 11.39
CA SER A 45 -5.66 6.04 11.91
C SER A 45 -6.80 5.36 11.13
N SER A 46 -6.65 5.19 9.82
CA SER A 46 -7.61 4.46 8.98
C SER A 46 -7.45 2.96 9.16
N LEU A 47 -6.21 2.45 9.19
CA LEU A 47 -5.95 1.01 9.36
C LEU A 47 -6.50 0.48 10.68
N THR A 48 -6.42 1.25 11.78
CA THR A 48 -7.02 0.86 13.06
C THR A 48 -8.54 0.68 12.97
N LYS A 49 -9.22 1.47 12.13
CA LYS A 49 -10.67 1.36 11.93
C LYS A 49 -11.03 0.16 11.07
N ILE A 50 -10.29 -0.05 9.98
CA ILE A 50 -10.48 -1.18 9.07
C ILE A 50 -10.30 -2.51 9.81
N LEU A 51 -9.23 -2.63 10.59
CA LEU A 51 -8.87 -3.87 11.29
C LEU A 51 -9.50 -4.02 12.68
N GLY A 52 -10.17 -2.98 13.21
CA GLY A 52 -10.75 -3.01 14.54
C GLY A 52 -9.72 -3.23 15.67
N VAL A 53 -8.49 -2.72 15.52
CA VAL A 53 -7.40 -2.88 16.51
C VAL A 53 -6.78 -1.55 16.88
N THR A 54 -6.08 -1.50 18.01
CA THR A 54 -5.39 -0.29 18.48
C THR A 54 -4.12 -0.01 17.66
N LYS A 55 -3.69 1.27 17.62
CA LYS A 55 -2.41 1.65 16.99
C LYS A 55 -1.24 0.86 17.58
N GLN A 56 -1.21 0.70 18.90
CA GLN A 56 -0.16 -0.05 19.59
C GLN A 56 -0.07 -1.50 19.09
N ALA A 57 -1.20 -2.17 18.89
CA ALA A 57 -1.23 -3.52 18.35
C ALA A 57 -0.66 -3.60 16.93
N LEU A 58 -0.86 -2.57 16.10
CA LEU A 58 -0.28 -2.49 14.76
C LEU A 58 1.24 -2.33 14.80
N PHE A 59 1.75 -1.43 15.65
CA PHE A 59 3.18 -1.27 15.87
C PHE A 59 3.84 -2.53 16.45
N ASP A 60 3.17 -3.23 17.38
CA ASP A 60 3.67 -4.49 17.92
C ASP A 60 3.73 -5.60 16.88
N ARG A 61 2.77 -5.66 15.94
CA ARG A 61 2.82 -6.60 14.80
C ARG A 61 4.01 -6.32 13.89
N ASN A 62 4.18 -5.06 13.47
CA ASN A 62 5.34 -4.63 12.69
C ASN A 62 6.66 -4.93 13.43
N ARG A 63 6.76 -4.62 14.72
CA ARG A 63 7.96 -4.92 15.53
C ARG A 63 8.28 -6.41 15.60
N ARG A 64 7.28 -7.28 15.71
CA ARG A 64 7.46 -8.74 15.78
C ARG A 64 7.79 -9.36 14.43
N ASN A 65 7.25 -8.84 13.33
CA ASN A 65 7.51 -9.33 11.99
C ASN A 65 7.41 -8.19 10.96
N PRO A 66 8.49 -7.40 10.79
CA PRO A 66 8.46 -6.20 9.95
C PRO A 66 8.37 -6.53 8.46
N GLN A 67 8.84 -7.71 8.05
CA GLN A 67 8.73 -8.17 6.65
C GLN A 67 7.28 -8.50 6.27
N LYS A 68 6.53 -9.12 7.18
CA LYS A 68 5.11 -9.45 6.94
C LYS A 68 4.19 -8.26 7.12
N TYR A 69 4.46 -7.41 8.11
CA TYR A 69 3.64 -6.25 8.45
C TYR A 69 4.43 -4.98 8.18
N ALA A 70 4.73 -4.72 6.90
CA ALA A 70 5.47 -3.55 6.48
C ALA A 70 4.76 -2.27 6.94
N LEU A 71 5.52 -1.33 7.50
CA LEU A 71 5.02 -0.06 7.99
C LEU A 71 5.97 1.05 7.53
N HIS A 72 5.42 1.97 6.76
CA HIS A 72 6.15 3.09 6.16
C HIS A 72 5.94 4.36 6.97
N ARG A 73 6.88 5.31 6.83
CA ARG A 73 6.82 6.59 7.52
C ARG A 73 7.08 7.75 6.56
N LEU A 74 6.24 8.76 6.65
CA LEU A 74 6.44 10.06 6.02
C LEU A 74 6.35 11.12 7.13
N GLY A 75 7.50 11.61 7.58
CA GLY A 75 7.59 12.46 8.77
C GLY A 75 7.03 11.75 10.01
N SER A 76 6.00 12.34 10.62
CA SER A 76 5.31 11.80 11.81
C SER A 76 4.19 10.81 11.47
N ILE A 77 3.83 10.65 10.19
CA ILE A 77 2.71 9.81 9.75
C ILE A 77 3.22 8.40 9.43
N ALA A 78 2.63 7.41 10.09
CA ALA A 78 2.83 6.00 9.75
C ALA A 78 1.67 5.50 8.87
N TYR A 79 1.99 4.77 7.81
CA TYR A 79 1.03 4.29 6.83
C TYR A 79 1.46 2.93 6.25
N ILE A 80 0.53 2.28 5.56
CA ILE A 80 0.79 1.13 4.68
C ILE A 80 0.34 1.47 3.28
N TYR A 81 0.81 0.74 2.28
CA TYR A 81 0.22 0.77 0.95
C TYR A 81 -1.05 -0.08 0.90
N GLU A 82 -2.00 0.29 0.05
CA GLU A 82 -3.28 -0.44 -0.07
C GLU A 82 -3.07 -1.91 -0.42
N TRP A 83 -2.10 -2.25 -1.27
CA TRP A 83 -1.74 -3.64 -1.60
C TRP A 83 -1.14 -4.43 -0.43
N GLU A 84 -0.68 -3.76 0.63
CA GLU A 84 -0.19 -4.42 1.84
C GLU A 84 -1.34 -4.82 2.77
N LEU A 85 -2.54 -4.23 2.60
CA LEU A 85 -3.69 -4.46 3.47
C LEU A 85 -4.02 -5.95 3.68
N PRO A 86 -4.03 -6.82 2.65
CA PRO A 86 -4.32 -8.24 2.84
C PRO A 86 -3.36 -8.91 3.84
N ASN A 87 -2.09 -8.51 3.90
CA ASN A 87 -1.13 -9.07 4.87
C ASN A 87 -1.49 -8.72 6.32
N TRP A 88 -2.15 -7.57 6.51
CA TRP A 88 -2.55 -7.06 7.83
C TRP A 88 -3.88 -7.65 8.34
N GLU A 89 -4.74 -8.16 7.47
CA GLU A 89 -6.04 -8.77 7.79
C GLU A 89 -5.93 -10.19 8.39
N VAL A 90 -4.82 -10.90 8.13
CA VAL A 90 -4.64 -12.36 8.36
C VAL A 90 -4.69 -12.84 9.83
N LYS A 91 -5.11 -12.04 10.81
CA LYS A 91 -5.25 -12.48 12.23
C LYS A 91 -6.49 -11.96 12.94
N LEU A 92 -7.65 -12.05 12.30
CA LEU A 92 -8.92 -12.12 13.02
C LEU A 92 -9.57 -13.47 12.74
N ASN A 93 -8.94 -14.55 13.20
CA ASN A 93 -9.73 -15.67 13.69
C ASN A 93 -10.57 -15.07 14.82
N ARG A 94 -11.79 -14.64 14.49
CA ARG A 94 -12.88 -14.63 15.47
C ARG A 94 -12.75 -16.00 16.13
N LYS A 95 -12.36 -16.04 17.40
CA LYS A 95 -12.79 -17.17 18.21
C LYS A 95 -14.29 -17.19 17.99
N GLU A 96 -14.78 -18.18 17.26
CA GLU A 96 -16.15 -18.60 17.46
C GLU A 96 -16.25 -18.80 18.96
N ASN A 97 -16.95 -17.90 19.63
CA ASN A 97 -17.44 -18.16 20.96
C ASN A 97 -18.40 -19.34 20.79
N GLY A 98 -17.85 -20.55 20.80
CA GLY A 98 -18.57 -21.77 21.10
C GLY A 98 -19.04 -21.65 22.55
N ASN A 99 -20.10 -20.87 22.71
CA ASN A 99 -20.87 -20.79 23.92
C ASN A 99 -21.91 -21.93 23.81
N LYS A 100 -21.83 -22.85 24.77
CA LYS A 100 -22.61 -24.08 24.99
C LYS A 100 -22.05 -25.35 24.37
#